data_AF-A0A0C3QG87-F1
#
_entry.id   AF-A0A0C3QG87-F1
#
_cell.length_a   1.000
_cell.length_b   1.000
_cell.length_c   1.000
_cell.angle_alpha   90.00
_cell.angle_beta   90.00
_cell.angle_gamma   90.00
#
_symmetry.space_group_name_H-M   'P 1'
#
loop_
_entity.id
_entity.type
_entity.pdbx_description
1 polymer ?
#
loop_
_entity_poly.entity_id
_entity_poly.type
_entity_poly.pdbx_seq_one_letter_code
_entity_poly.pdbx_strand_id
1 'polypeptide(L)'
;MAIDAEPQAGPVALPPTAQAPVSATEESMEPGSEDQGSSTPANAPGDNTRNRNQRAPGLREENAALSKANEELEAKLKQMTGDLRTLKKFKVLWIKEYAKKSQPNVPVPSTSLIPRPPGEKGKNGWNLQEALGLKDNEALYSEMLRYVRHCISRSGLDWESTYSEQEPARLAACFKELKKEHPYLERFQGDWPGKEMVISALQNRRKVLNAKAKAKIASDEKAQAELNAAAATLESGDM
;
A
#
# COMPACT_ATOMS: atom_id res chain seq x y z
N MET A 1 -41.26 -52.79 -23.29
CA MET A 1 -41.63 -51.59 -24.07
C MET A 1 -40.64 -50.50 -23.71
N ALA A 2 -39.93 -50.01 -24.73
CA ALA A 2 -39.10 -48.81 -24.83
C ALA A 2 -38.22 -48.38 -23.63
N ILE A 3 -36.97 -48.78 -23.73
CA ILE A 3 -35.75 -48.07 -23.29
C ILE A 3 -35.67 -46.71 -24.00
N ASP A 4 -35.32 -45.63 -23.30
CA ASP A 4 -34.91 -44.38 -23.94
C ASP A 4 -33.77 -43.69 -23.18
N ALA A 5 -32.84 -43.16 -23.95
CA ALA A 5 -31.42 -43.08 -23.62
C ALA A 5 -30.95 -41.66 -23.23
N GLU A 6 -29.92 -41.68 -22.39
CA GLU A 6 -29.04 -40.60 -21.94
C GLU A 6 -28.26 -39.94 -23.09
N PRO A 7 -28.04 -38.60 -23.08
CA PRO A 7 -26.94 -38.00 -23.82
C PRO A 7 -25.78 -37.65 -22.88
N GLN A 8 -24.70 -38.44 -22.98
CA GLN A 8 -23.38 -38.13 -22.44
C GLN A 8 -22.78 -36.92 -23.16
N ALA A 9 -22.43 -35.87 -22.40
CA ALA A 9 -21.59 -34.78 -22.88
C ALA A 9 -20.12 -35.18 -22.76
N GLY A 10 -19.45 -35.36 -23.89
CA GLY A 10 -18.05 -35.79 -23.99
C GLY A 10 -17.04 -34.70 -23.57
N PRO A 11 -15.80 -35.10 -23.20
CA PRO A 11 -14.73 -34.20 -22.82
C PRO A 11 -14.13 -33.47 -24.03
N VAL A 12 -14.11 -32.14 -23.97
CA VAL A 12 -13.44 -31.28 -24.96
C VAL A 12 -11.93 -31.27 -24.65
N ALA A 13 -11.16 -31.95 -25.51
CA ALA A 13 -9.71 -31.87 -25.54
C ALA A 13 -9.25 -30.50 -26.08
N LEU A 14 -8.35 -29.83 -25.37
CA LEU A 14 -7.63 -28.64 -25.84
C LEU A 14 -6.17 -29.02 -26.21
N PRO A 15 -5.60 -28.38 -27.24
CA PRO A 15 -4.40 -28.82 -27.93
C PRO A 15 -3.09 -28.53 -27.18
N PRO A 16 -2.01 -29.30 -27.45
CA PRO A 16 -0.66 -28.99 -27.01
C PRO A 16 0.06 -28.07 -28.02
N THR A 17 1.14 -27.43 -27.54
CA THR A 17 2.29 -26.89 -28.30
C THR A 17 2.36 -25.37 -28.47
N ALA A 18 3.29 -24.75 -27.74
CA ALA A 18 4.26 -23.79 -28.30
C ALA A 18 5.45 -23.66 -27.33
N GLN A 19 6.52 -24.42 -27.59
CA GLN A 19 7.89 -24.13 -27.15
C GLN A 19 8.53 -23.16 -28.14
N ALA A 20 9.26 -22.15 -27.64
CA ALA A 20 10.47 -21.54 -28.20
C ALA A 20 10.80 -20.24 -27.43
N PRO A 21 12.01 -19.66 -27.53
CA PRO A 21 13.33 -20.27 -27.61
C PRO A 21 14.31 -19.71 -26.55
N VAL A 22 15.40 -20.44 -26.38
CA VAL A 22 16.67 -20.03 -25.76
C VAL A 22 17.25 -18.77 -26.41
N SER A 23 17.83 -17.88 -25.62
CA SER A 23 18.82 -16.91 -26.09
C SER A 23 19.90 -16.76 -25.02
N ALA A 24 21.10 -17.17 -25.43
CA ALA A 24 22.35 -16.99 -24.74
C ALA A 24 23.05 -15.70 -25.24
N THR A 25 24.13 -15.36 -24.54
CA THR A 25 25.35 -14.68 -25.02
C THR A 25 25.56 -13.23 -24.57
N GLU A 26 26.86 -12.95 -24.33
CA GLU A 26 27.58 -11.70 -24.04
C GLU A 26 27.67 -11.34 -22.55
N GLU A 27 28.77 -11.60 -21.83
CA GLU A 27 30.22 -11.55 -22.13
C GLU A 27 30.68 -10.17 -22.63
N SER A 28 31.18 -9.35 -21.71
CA SER A 28 32.13 -8.24 -21.93
C SER A 28 32.69 -7.89 -20.54
N MET A 29 33.87 -8.38 -20.15
CA MET A 29 35.22 -8.01 -20.60
C MET A 29 35.59 -6.59 -20.18
N GLU A 30 36.58 -6.51 -19.29
CA GLU A 30 37.22 -5.32 -18.73
C GLU A 30 37.89 -4.45 -19.82
N PRO A 31 38.46 -3.28 -19.46
CA PRO A 31 39.89 -3.34 -19.10
C PRO A 31 40.32 -2.35 -18.00
N GLY A 32 41.28 -2.81 -17.19
CA GLY A 32 42.23 -1.93 -16.53
C GLY A 32 43.10 -1.17 -17.53
N SER A 33 43.60 -0.01 -17.14
CA SER A 33 44.67 0.69 -17.84
C SER A 33 45.62 1.31 -16.82
N GLU A 34 46.82 0.75 -16.82
CA GLU A 34 48.10 1.24 -16.32
C GLU A 34 48.41 2.64 -16.90
N ASP A 35 48.90 3.60 -16.11
CA ASP A 35 50.32 3.93 -15.91
C ASP A 35 50.78 5.15 -16.76
N GLN A 36 51.73 5.88 -16.18
CA GLN A 36 52.69 6.83 -16.75
C GLN A 36 52.38 8.34 -16.83
N GLY A 37 53.40 9.08 -16.36
CA GLY A 37 53.88 10.32 -16.96
C GLY A 37 53.68 11.54 -16.09
N SER A 38 54.60 11.86 -15.17
CA SER A 38 55.77 12.71 -15.44
C SER A 38 55.43 14.03 -16.12
N SER A 39 55.56 15.15 -15.41
CA SER A 39 56.24 16.38 -15.87
C SER A 39 56.23 17.45 -14.78
N THR A 40 57.38 17.67 -14.17
CA THR A 40 57.78 18.94 -13.55
C THR A 40 57.82 20.03 -14.63
N PRO A 41 57.57 21.31 -14.30
CA PRO A 41 58.66 22.25 -14.53
C PRO A 41 58.89 23.23 -13.37
N ALA A 42 60.18 23.48 -13.15
CA ALA A 42 60.71 24.51 -12.29
C ALA A 42 60.65 25.89 -12.99
N ASN A 43 60.15 26.88 -12.27
CA ASN A 43 60.36 28.33 -12.42
C ASN A 43 59.51 28.98 -11.32
N ALA A 44 59.87 30.00 -10.55
CA ALA A 44 61.07 30.77 -10.26
C ALA A 44 60.65 31.65 -9.03
N PRO A 45 61.59 32.30 -8.30
CA PRO A 45 61.32 32.89 -7.00
C PRO A 45 60.81 34.33 -7.14
N GLY A 46 59.59 34.58 -6.64
CA GLY A 46 59.01 35.91 -6.49
C GLY A 46 58.90 36.27 -5.02
N ASP A 47 59.92 36.99 -4.53
CA ASP A 47 59.96 37.63 -3.23
C ASP A 47 58.85 38.69 -3.16
N ASN A 48 57.81 38.42 -2.36
CA ASN A 48 56.81 39.41 -1.97
C ASN A 48 56.50 39.27 -0.48
N THR A 49 57.56 39.34 0.31
CA THR A 49 57.56 39.45 1.77
C THR A 49 57.11 40.84 2.22
N ARG A 50 55.84 41.23 2.05
CA ARG A 50 55.33 42.43 2.77
C ARG A 50 53.82 42.67 2.87
N ASN A 51 52.96 41.65 2.98
CA ASN A 51 51.61 41.89 3.55
C ASN A 51 50.88 40.64 4.07
N ARG A 52 51.58 39.71 4.72
CA ARG A 52 51.00 38.42 5.17
C ARG A 52 50.28 38.49 6.52
N ASN A 53 50.45 39.57 7.28
CA ASN A 53 49.94 39.65 8.67
C ASN A 53 48.58 40.35 8.82
N GLN A 54 47.92 40.77 7.73
CA GLN A 54 46.58 41.39 7.79
C GLN A 54 45.49 40.67 6.95
N ARG A 55 45.80 39.47 6.44
CA ARG A 55 44.89 38.61 5.66
C ARG A 55 45.09 37.17 6.17
N ALA A 56 44.18 36.48 6.85
CA ALA A 56 42.77 36.70 7.11
C ALA A 56 42.39 35.86 8.35
N PRO A 57 41.85 36.46 9.44
CA PRO A 57 41.24 35.66 10.50
C PRO A 57 40.04 34.85 9.99
N GLY A 58 39.31 35.37 8.99
CA GLY A 58 38.14 34.71 8.40
C GLY A 58 38.42 33.36 7.74
N LEU A 59 39.54 33.19 7.03
CA LEU A 59 39.87 31.91 6.38
C LEU A 59 40.21 30.80 7.40
N ARG A 60 40.78 31.16 8.56
CA ARG A 60 41.09 30.19 9.61
C ARG A 60 39.81 29.77 10.35
N GLU A 61 38.91 30.72 10.58
CA GLU A 61 37.61 30.47 11.18
C GLU A 61 36.70 29.65 10.24
N GLU A 62 36.70 29.94 8.95
CA GLU A 62 35.98 29.19 7.92
C GLU A 62 36.50 27.75 7.80
N ASN A 63 37.82 27.54 7.78
CA ASN A 63 38.38 26.19 7.78
C ASN A 63 38.07 25.42 9.07
N ALA A 64 38.04 26.11 10.23
CA ALA A 64 37.63 25.48 11.49
C ALA A 64 36.14 25.10 11.49
N ALA A 65 35.28 25.94 10.92
CA ALA A 65 33.86 25.66 10.74
C ALA A 65 33.62 24.48 9.79
N LEU A 66 34.36 24.41 8.68
CA LEU A 66 34.31 23.28 7.74
C LEU A 66 34.78 21.97 8.38
N SER A 67 35.86 22.01 9.17
CA SER A 67 36.33 20.82 9.91
C SER A 67 35.25 20.31 10.89
N LYS A 68 34.63 21.22 11.64
CA LYS A 68 33.56 20.88 12.58
C LYS A 68 32.31 20.31 11.89
N ALA A 69 31.94 20.85 10.72
CA ALA A 69 30.82 20.35 9.94
C ALA A 69 31.09 18.96 9.36
N ASN A 70 32.32 18.69 8.92
CA ASN A 70 32.74 17.37 8.46
C ASN A 70 32.70 16.34 9.59
N GLU A 71 33.20 16.70 10.78
CA GLU A 71 33.14 15.85 11.97
C GLU A 71 31.68 15.50 12.36
N GLU A 72 30.77 16.48 12.28
CA GLU A 72 29.35 16.26 12.54
C GLU A 72 28.69 15.32 11.51
N LEU A 73 29.00 15.51 10.22
CA LEU A 73 28.52 14.63 9.14
C LEU A 73 29.02 13.20 9.31
N GLU A 74 30.30 13.02 9.63
CA GLU A 74 30.89 11.71 9.91
C GLU A 74 30.22 11.04 11.12
N ALA A 75 29.95 11.80 12.19
CA ALA A 75 29.23 11.29 13.37
C ALA A 75 27.81 10.82 13.00
N LYS A 76 27.10 11.57 12.14
CA LYS A 76 25.75 11.22 11.70
C LYS A 76 25.73 9.98 10.81
N LEU A 77 26.71 9.81 9.92
CA LEU A 77 26.87 8.59 9.12
C LEU A 77 27.15 7.38 10.01
N LYS A 78 28.00 7.54 11.02
CA LYS A 78 28.30 6.49 12.00
C LYS A 78 27.06 6.10 12.81
N GLN A 79 26.23 7.07 13.19
CA GLN A 79 24.96 6.82 13.87
C GLN A 79 23.98 6.03 12.98
N MET A 80 23.69 6.51 11.77
CA MET A 80 22.75 5.82 10.86
C MET A 80 23.19 4.41 10.48
N THR A 81 24.50 4.19 10.29
CA THR A 81 25.03 2.85 10.01
C THR A 81 24.93 1.92 11.23
N GLY A 82 24.89 2.47 12.45
CA GLY A 82 24.54 1.75 13.67
C GLY A 82 23.07 1.33 13.70
N ASP A 83 22.16 2.26 13.42
CA ASP A 83 20.72 2.02 13.41
C ASP A 83 20.30 1.02 12.32
N LEU A 84 20.93 1.07 11.14
CA LEU A 84 20.70 0.07 10.09
C LEU A 84 21.12 -1.33 10.54
N ARG A 85 22.18 -1.46 11.34
CA ARG A 85 22.62 -2.76 11.87
C ARG A 85 21.64 -3.29 12.92
N THR A 86 21.13 -2.45 13.81
CA THR A 86 20.13 -2.88 14.81
C THR A 86 18.82 -3.28 14.13
N LEU A 87 18.34 -2.51 13.16
CA LEU A 87 17.12 -2.81 12.41
C LEU A 87 17.21 -4.13 11.63
N LYS A 88 18.36 -4.39 10.98
CA LYS A 88 18.62 -5.67 10.30
C LYS A 88 18.59 -6.84 11.28
N LYS A 89 19.17 -6.69 12.48
CA LYS A 89 19.12 -7.73 13.53
C LYS A 89 17.69 -8.02 13.98
N PHE A 90 16.88 -6.98 14.22
CA PHE A 90 15.47 -7.15 14.58
C PHE A 90 14.67 -7.85 13.48
N LYS A 91 14.89 -7.51 12.22
CA LYS A 91 14.24 -8.17 11.07
C LYS A 91 14.55 -9.66 11.01
N VAL A 92 15.82 -10.04 11.20
CA VAL A 92 16.24 -11.46 11.22
C VAL A 92 15.64 -12.21 12.40
N LEU A 93 15.64 -11.61 13.60
CA LEU A 93 14.99 -12.17 14.79
C LEU A 93 13.51 -12.42 14.57
N TRP A 94 12.82 -11.45 13.97
CA TRP A 94 11.39 -11.56 13.68
C TRP A 94 11.07 -12.67 12.67
N ILE A 95 11.86 -12.78 11.59
CA ILE A 95 11.74 -13.89 10.62
C ILE A 95 11.98 -15.24 11.29
N LYS A 96 13.00 -15.36 12.14
CA LYS A 96 13.32 -16.59 12.86
C LYS A 96 12.20 -17.00 13.83
N GLU A 97 11.59 -16.02 14.51
CA GLU A 97 10.47 -16.29 15.41
C GLU A 97 9.20 -16.71 14.65
N TYR A 98 8.94 -16.11 13.49
CA TYR A 98 7.84 -16.50 12.61
C TYR A 98 8.04 -17.92 12.04
N ALA A 99 9.26 -18.23 11.60
CA ALA A 99 9.61 -19.54 11.07
C ALA A 99 9.54 -20.65 12.15
N LYS A 100 9.86 -20.33 13.41
CA LYS A 100 9.75 -21.27 14.53
C LYS A 100 8.28 -21.56 14.90
N LYS A 101 7.38 -20.58 14.72
CA LYS A 101 5.93 -20.76 14.91
C LYS A 101 5.26 -21.52 13.74
N SER A 102 5.94 -21.67 12.61
CA SER A 102 5.40 -22.30 11.39
C SER A 102 5.98 -23.70 11.09
N GLN A 103 6.48 -24.43 12.09
CA GLN A 103 6.94 -25.82 11.89
C GLN A 103 5.88 -26.83 12.39
N PRO A 104 4.96 -27.31 11.54
CA PRO A 104 4.18 -28.51 11.80
C PRO A 104 4.90 -29.74 11.23
N ASN A 105 5.30 -30.66 12.11
CA ASN A 105 5.78 -31.99 11.73
C ASN A 105 4.59 -32.97 11.70
N VAL A 106 3.75 -32.91 10.65
CA VAL A 106 2.79 -33.96 10.27
C VAL A 106 2.54 -33.87 8.76
N PRO A 107 2.68 -34.97 7.98
CA PRO A 107 2.38 -34.96 6.56
C PRO A 107 0.87 -35.13 6.31
N VAL A 108 0.18 -34.03 6.02
CA VAL A 108 -1.21 -34.00 5.50
C VAL A 108 -1.27 -32.96 4.37
N PRO A 109 -1.89 -33.23 3.21
CA PRO A 109 -1.85 -32.34 2.04
C PRO A 109 -2.43 -30.95 2.35
N SER A 110 -1.56 -29.96 2.33
CA SER A 110 -1.73 -28.61 2.87
C SER A 110 -2.42 -27.66 1.89
N THR A 111 -3.68 -27.30 2.17
CA THR A 111 -4.30 -26.08 1.66
C THR A 111 -3.70 -24.88 2.42
N SER A 112 -2.56 -24.39 1.97
CA SER A 112 -1.92 -23.21 2.54
C SER A 112 -2.82 -21.98 2.34
N LEU A 113 -3.58 -21.61 3.39
CA LEU A 113 -4.46 -20.44 3.37
C LEU A 113 -3.63 -19.16 3.16
N ILE A 114 -4.13 -18.25 2.32
CA ILE A 114 -3.45 -17.00 1.97
C ILE A 114 -3.58 -16.01 3.15
N PRO A 115 -2.47 -15.61 3.80
CA PRO A 115 -2.51 -14.67 4.91
C PRO A 115 -2.85 -13.25 4.45
N ARG A 116 -3.31 -12.41 5.38
CA ARG A 116 -3.53 -10.97 5.13
C ARG A 116 -2.18 -10.30 4.84
N PRO A 117 -2.07 -9.46 3.79
CA PRO A 117 -0.87 -8.68 3.54
C PRO A 117 -0.50 -7.78 4.73
N PRO A 118 0.82 -7.59 5.00
CA PRO A 118 1.26 -6.65 6.03
C PRO A 118 0.94 -5.20 5.63
N GLY A 119 0.65 -4.37 6.63
CA GLY A 119 0.34 -2.94 6.43
C GLY A 119 -1.15 -2.61 6.34
N GLU A 120 -1.42 -1.35 6.05
CA GLU A 120 -2.77 -0.78 5.92
C GLU A 120 -3.30 -0.88 4.48
N LYS A 121 -4.61 -0.88 4.32
CA LYS A 121 -5.27 -0.85 3.00
C LYS A 121 -5.36 0.60 2.52
N GLY A 122 -4.94 0.89 1.29
CA GLY A 122 -5.14 2.22 0.67
C GLY A 122 -3.90 2.88 0.08
N LYS A 123 -3.85 4.22 0.09
CA LYS A 123 -2.94 5.07 -0.70
C LYS A 123 -1.45 4.76 -0.51
N ASN A 124 -1.04 4.39 0.71
CA ASN A 124 0.35 4.07 1.05
C ASN A 124 0.54 2.57 1.39
N GLY A 125 -0.43 1.74 1.02
CA GLY A 125 -0.49 0.36 1.42
C GLY A 125 -0.91 -0.54 0.28
N TRP A 126 -1.56 -1.66 0.62
CA TRP A 126 -1.95 -2.65 -0.38
C TRP A 126 -3.37 -2.38 -0.92
N ASN A 127 -3.60 -2.80 -2.16
CA ASN A 127 -4.91 -2.76 -2.80
C ASN A 127 -5.65 -4.08 -2.55
N LEU A 128 -6.93 -4.01 -2.15
CA LEU A 128 -7.73 -5.19 -1.83
C LEU A 128 -7.93 -6.13 -3.02
N GLN A 129 -8.29 -5.59 -4.19
CA GLN A 129 -8.51 -6.39 -5.38
C GLN A 129 -7.23 -7.11 -5.84
N GLU A 130 -6.08 -6.42 -5.76
CA GLU A 130 -4.77 -7.00 -6.07
C GLU A 130 -4.35 -8.07 -5.06
N ALA A 131 -4.56 -7.83 -3.76
CA ALA A 131 -4.28 -8.81 -2.70
C ALA A 131 -5.15 -10.06 -2.79
N LEU A 132 -6.33 -9.97 -3.41
CA LEU A 132 -7.17 -11.11 -3.72
C LEU A 132 -6.73 -11.83 -5.00
N GLY A 133 -5.86 -11.24 -5.82
CA GLY A 133 -5.49 -11.78 -7.13
C GLY A 133 -6.60 -11.61 -8.17
N LEU A 134 -7.45 -10.57 -8.02
CA LEU A 134 -8.58 -10.27 -8.90
C LEU A 134 -8.35 -9.01 -9.74
N LYS A 135 -7.09 -8.60 -9.92
CA LYS A 135 -6.74 -7.39 -10.68
C LYS A 135 -7.28 -7.43 -12.12
N ASP A 136 -7.21 -8.59 -12.76
CA ASP A 136 -7.68 -8.80 -14.14
C ASP A 136 -9.14 -9.28 -14.20
N ASN A 137 -9.80 -9.46 -13.05
CA ASN A 137 -11.19 -9.93 -12.97
C ASN A 137 -12.05 -8.98 -12.13
N GLU A 138 -12.26 -7.79 -12.68
CA GLU A 138 -13.07 -6.73 -12.05
C GLU A 138 -14.53 -7.14 -11.88
N ALA A 139 -15.07 -7.94 -12.79
CA ALA A 139 -16.46 -8.41 -12.73
C ALA A 139 -16.72 -9.24 -11.46
N LEU A 140 -15.86 -10.24 -11.20
CA LEU A 140 -15.97 -11.07 -10.00
C LEU A 140 -15.78 -10.25 -8.70
N TYR A 141 -14.82 -9.33 -8.70
CA TYR A 141 -14.60 -8.45 -7.56
C TYR A 141 -15.83 -7.54 -7.27
N SER A 142 -16.41 -6.96 -8.32
CA SER A 142 -17.61 -6.11 -8.22
C SER A 142 -18.83 -6.89 -7.75
N GLU A 143 -18.97 -8.13 -8.23
CA GLU A 143 -20.01 -9.05 -7.79
C GLU A 143 -19.89 -9.35 -6.29
N MET A 144 -18.69 -9.72 -5.82
CA MET A 144 -18.43 -9.95 -4.39
C MET A 144 -18.78 -8.71 -3.56
N LEU A 145 -18.37 -7.51 -3.98
CA LEU A 145 -18.71 -6.27 -3.28
C LEU A 145 -20.22 -6.01 -3.23
N ARG A 146 -20.96 -6.33 -4.30
CA ARG A 146 -22.41 -6.24 -4.33
C ARG A 146 -23.02 -7.21 -3.32
N TYR A 147 -22.56 -8.46 -3.34
CA TYR A 147 -23.08 -9.49 -2.46
C TYR A 147 -22.79 -9.21 -0.98
N VAL A 148 -21.60 -8.69 -0.65
CA VAL A 148 -21.28 -8.23 0.71
C VAL A 148 -22.31 -7.23 1.22
N ARG A 149 -22.76 -6.28 0.39
CA ARG A 149 -23.82 -5.34 0.81
C ARG A 149 -25.15 -6.05 1.10
N HIS A 150 -25.48 -7.11 0.36
CA HIS A 150 -26.65 -7.93 0.64
C HIS A 150 -26.49 -8.72 1.96
N CYS A 151 -25.31 -9.32 2.20
CA CYS A 151 -25.01 -10.01 3.46
C CYS A 151 -25.09 -9.08 4.67
N ILE A 152 -24.60 -7.83 4.57
CA ILE A 152 -24.68 -6.84 5.66
C ILE A 152 -26.14 -6.60 6.04
N SER A 153 -27.01 -6.34 5.06
CA SER A 153 -28.43 -6.15 5.33
C SER A 153 -29.11 -7.40 5.89
N ARG A 154 -28.78 -8.59 5.37
CA ARG A 154 -29.43 -9.85 5.74
C ARG A 154 -28.99 -10.39 7.10
N SER A 155 -27.73 -10.18 7.47
CA SER A 155 -27.21 -10.46 8.81
C SER A 155 -27.63 -9.43 9.86
N GLY A 156 -28.27 -8.33 9.43
CA GLY A 156 -28.73 -7.26 10.31
C GLY A 156 -27.59 -6.44 10.91
N LEU A 157 -26.44 -6.34 10.22
CA LEU A 157 -25.39 -5.42 10.63
C LEU A 157 -25.88 -3.97 10.50
N ASP A 158 -25.46 -3.13 11.43
CA ASP A 158 -25.84 -1.72 11.42
C ASP A 158 -24.99 -0.94 10.42
N TRP A 159 -25.64 -0.24 9.50
CA TRP A 159 -25.00 0.59 8.49
C TRP A 159 -24.41 1.89 9.05
N GLU A 160 -24.88 2.33 10.20
CA GLU A 160 -24.47 3.59 10.83
C GLU A 160 -23.31 3.38 11.82
N SER A 161 -23.24 2.22 12.48
CA SER A 161 -22.14 1.86 13.38
C SER A 161 -20.82 1.53 12.66
N THR A 162 -19.70 1.79 13.34
CA THR A 162 -18.37 1.37 12.90
C THR A 162 -18.21 -0.15 12.96
N TYR A 163 -17.16 -0.69 12.32
CA TYR A 163 -16.93 -2.15 12.32
C TYR A 163 -16.70 -2.71 13.73
N SER A 164 -16.00 -1.95 14.59
CA SER A 164 -15.71 -2.35 15.98
C SER A 164 -16.94 -2.37 16.89
N GLU A 165 -17.99 -1.64 16.52
CA GLU A 165 -19.25 -1.56 17.27
C GLU A 165 -20.27 -2.63 16.84
N GLN A 166 -19.97 -3.36 15.76
CA GLN A 166 -20.86 -4.43 15.28
C GLN A 166 -20.86 -5.62 16.24
N GLU A 167 -22.04 -6.26 16.35
CA GLU A 167 -22.21 -7.46 17.14
C GLU A 167 -21.41 -8.64 16.52
N PRO A 168 -20.51 -9.31 17.26
CA PRO A 168 -19.64 -10.34 16.71
C PRO A 168 -20.35 -11.55 16.10
N ALA A 169 -21.51 -11.98 16.62
CA ALA A 169 -22.25 -13.10 16.07
C ALA A 169 -22.87 -12.76 14.70
N ARG A 170 -23.36 -11.53 14.50
CA ARG A 170 -23.83 -11.02 13.20
C ARG A 170 -22.70 -10.93 12.19
N LEU A 171 -21.51 -10.48 12.60
CA LEU A 171 -20.32 -10.52 11.74
C LEU A 171 -20.01 -11.96 11.30
N ALA A 172 -20.02 -12.91 12.24
CA ALA A 172 -19.79 -14.32 11.92
C ALA A 172 -20.86 -14.90 10.98
N ALA A 173 -22.13 -14.53 11.15
CA ALA A 173 -23.22 -14.92 10.25
C ALA A 173 -23.02 -14.32 8.85
N CYS A 174 -22.65 -13.04 8.76
CA CYS A 174 -22.33 -12.35 7.51
C CYS A 174 -21.19 -13.06 6.76
N PHE A 175 -20.11 -13.46 7.44
CA PHE A 175 -18.99 -14.16 6.81
C PHE A 175 -19.32 -15.58 6.38
N LYS A 176 -20.14 -16.31 7.15
CA LYS A 176 -20.64 -17.63 6.76
C LYS A 176 -21.47 -17.56 5.48
N GLU A 177 -22.38 -16.59 5.40
CA GLU A 177 -23.22 -16.39 4.22
C GLU A 177 -22.40 -15.95 3.01
N LEU A 178 -21.42 -15.06 3.22
CA LEU A 178 -20.52 -14.61 2.17
C LEU A 178 -19.70 -15.75 1.57
N LYS A 179 -19.17 -16.67 2.40
CA LYS A 179 -18.41 -17.84 1.93
C LYS A 179 -19.29 -18.86 1.22
N LYS A 180 -20.55 -19.02 1.67
CA LYS A 180 -21.50 -19.93 1.02
C LYS A 180 -21.76 -19.53 -0.44
N GLU A 181 -21.87 -18.23 -0.71
CA GLU A 181 -22.08 -17.73 -2.07
C GLU A 181 -20.80 -17.64 -2.89
N HIS A 182 -19.70 -17.26 -2.23
CA HIS A 182 -18.39 -17.11 -2.87
C HIS A 182 -17.37 -18.04 -2.21
N PRO A 183 -17.35 -19.35 -2.56
CA PRO A 183 -16.37 -20.31 -2.07
C PRO A 183 -14.92 -19.91 -2.34
N TYR A 184 -14.69 -19.03 -3.32
CA TYR A 184 -13.40 -18.39 -3.58
C TYR A 184 -12.74 -17.80 -2.32
N LEU A 185 -13.55 -17.32 -1.37
CA LEU A 185 -13.06 -16.68 -0.15
C LEU A 185 -12.50 -17.67 0.89
N GLU A 186 -12.76 -18.97 0.76
CA GLU A 186 -12.27 -20.00 1.69
C GLU A 186 -10.75 -20.19 1.62
N ARG A 187 -10.12 -19.76 0.52
CA ARG A 187 -8.66 -19.84 0.35
C ARG A 187 -7.87 -18.87 1.23
N PHE A 188 -8.55 -17.92 1.90
CA PHE A 188 -7.89 -16.86 2.68
C PHE A 188 -7.98 -17.14 4.18
N GLN A 189 -6.92 -16.81 4.91
CA GLN A 189 -6.83 -17.07 6.34
C GLN A 189 -7.72 -16.12 7.15
N GLY A 190 -8.59 -16.65 8.01
CA GLY A 190 -9.30 -15.86 9.02
C GLY A 190 -10.26 -14.82 8.44
N ASP A 191 -10.88 -15.10 7.29
CA ASP A 191 -11.91 -14.27 6.66
C ASP A 191 -11.49 -12.80 6.43
N TRP A 192 -10.17 -12.54 6.33
CA TRP A 192 -9.65 -11.18 6.17
C TRP A 192 -10.22 -10.45 4.94
N PRO A 193 -10.48 -11.08 3.77
CA PRO A 193 -11.12 -10.41 2.65
C PRO A 193 -12.52 -9.94 2.98
N GLY A 194 -13.33 -10.83 3.58
CA GLY A 194 -14.71 -10.53 3.95
C GLY A 194 -14.76 -9.37 4.93
N LYS A 195 -13.89 -9.40 5.95
CA LYS A 195 -13.73 -8.29 6.91
C LYS A 195 -13.42 -6.97 6.21
N GLU A 196 -12.45 -6.94 5.30
CA GLU A 196 -12.02 -5.72 4.62
C GLU A 196 -13.08 -5.18 3.66
N MET A 197 -13.84 -6.05 2.99
CA MET A 197 -14.99 -5.66 2.17
C MET A 197 -16.13 -5.08 3.01
N VAL A 198 -16.45 -5.69 4.16
CA VAL A 198 -17.47 -5.18 5.09
C VAL A 198 -17.07 -3.80 5.62
N ILE A 199 -15.82 -3.63 6.08
CA ILE A 199 -15.30 -2.33 6.53
C ILE A 199 -15.47 -1.27 5.43
N SER A 200 -15.05 -1.57 4.20
CA SER A 200 -15.17 -0.66 3.07
C SER A 200 -16.64 -0.31 2.77
N ALA A 201 -17.55 -1.27 2.81
CA ALA A 201 -18.97 -1.04 2.57
C ALA A 201 -19.59 -0.11 3.62
N LEU A 202 -19.32 -0.35 4.91
CA LEU A 202 -19.81 0.48 6.02
C LEU A 202 -19.25 1.90 5.96
N GLN A 203 -17.94 2.05 5.70
CA GLN A 203 -17.29 3.35 5.55
C GLN A 203 -17.88 4.16 4.38
N ASN A 204 -18.07 3.52 3.22
CA ASN A 204 -18.66 4.16 2.06
C ASN A 204 -20.10 4.59 2.31
N ARG A 205 -20.90 3.76 3.00
CA ARG A 205 -22.28 4.11 3.37
C ARG A 205 -22.32 5.36 4.24
N ARG A 206 -21.53 5.42 5.32
CA ARG A 206 -21.44 6.61 6.17
C ARG A 206 -20.97 7.84 5.42
N LYS A 207 -19.95 7.69 4.55
CA LYS A 207 -19.46 8.80 3.73
C LYS A 207 -20.57 9.39 2.85
N VAL A 208 -21.37 8.53 2.21
CA VAL A 208 -22.51 8.95 1.37
C VAL A 208 -23.60 9.63 2.22
N LEU A 209 -23.94 9.08 3.38
CA LEU A 209 -24.93 9.68 4.29
C LEU A 209 -24.49 11.08 4.75
N ASN A 210 -23.22 11.21 5.17
CA ASN A 210 -22.66 12.48 5.60
C ASN A 210 -22.60 13.51 4.46
N ALA A 211 -22.24 13.08 3.24
CA ALA A 211 -22.24 13.95 2.07
C ALA A 211 -23.66 14.45 1.75
N LYS A 212 -24.67 13.56 1.84
CA LYS A 212 -26.08 13.92 1.62
C LYS A 212 -26.59 14.90 2.68
N ALA A 213 -26.25 14.68 3.95
CA ALA A 213 -26.62 15.59 5.04
C ALA A 213 -26.03 16.99 4.83
N LYS A 214 -24.75 17.07 4.49
CA LYS A 214 -24.07 18.35 4.18
C LYS A 214 -24.69 19.06 2.98
N ALA A 215 -25.00 18.32 1.91
CA ALA A 215 -25.64 18.89 0.72
C ALA A 215 -27.04 19.45 1.05
N LYS A 216 -27.79 18.77 1.92
CA LYS A 216 -29.09 19.27 2.38
C LYS A 216 -28.95 20.57 3.17
N ILE A 217 -28.04 20.61 4.16
CA ILE A 217 -27.78 21.82 4.96
C ILE A 217 -27.41 23.00 4.05
N ALA A 218 -26.49 22.80 3.10
CA ALA A 218 -26.09 23.85 2.17
C ALA A 218 -27.25 24.34 1.27
N SER A 219 -28.16 23.43 0.87
CA SER A 219 -29.36 23.80 0.11
C SER A 219 -30.34 24.60 0.95
N ASP A 220 -30.54 24.21 2.21
CA ASP A 220 -31.45 24.87 3.15
C ASP A 220 -30.92 26.27 3.51
N GLU A 221 -29.60 26.41 3.75
CA GLU A 221 -28.93 27.70 3.98
C GLU A 221 -29.06 28.64 2.80
N LYS A 222 -28.91 28.13 1.56
CA LYS A 222 -29.09 28.92 0.34
C LYS A 222 -30.53 29.40 0.19
N ALA A 223 -31.51 28.51 0.41
CA ALA A 223 -32.92 28.86 0.34
C ALA A 223 -33.30 29.93 1.39
N GLN A 224 -32.75 29.82 2.61
CA GLN A 224 -32.96 30.82 3.65
C GLN A 224 -32.33 32.17 3.31
N ALA A 225 -31.13 32.18 2.72
CA ALA A 225 -30.48 33.40 2.28
C ALA A 225 -31.26 34.11 1.15
N GLU A 226 -31.81 33.36 0.19
CA GLU A 226 -32.67 33.88 -0.88
C GLU A 226 -33.98 34.46 -0.32
N LEU A 227 -34.61 33.78 0.65
CA LEU A 227 -35.82 34.28 1.32
C LEU A 227 -35.55 35.56 2.11
N ASN A 228 -34.45 35.62 2.86
CA ASN A 228 -34.06 36.81 3.61
C ASN A 228 -33.73 38.00 2.69
N ALA A 229 -33.07 37.75 1.55
CA ALA A 229 -32.77 38.79 0.56
C ALA A 229 -34.04 39.33 -0.12
N ALA A 230 -35.00 38.46 -0.43
CA ALA A 230 -36.30 38.86 -0.98
C ALA A 230 -37.10 39.72 0.02
N ALA A 231 -37.09 39.36 1.31
CA ALA A 231 -37.74 40.14 2.36
C ALA A 231 -37.13 41.54 2.50
N ALA A 232 -35.79 41.66 2.50
CA ALA A 232 -35.11 42.95 2.60
C ALA A 232 -35.41 43.88 1.41
N THR A 233 -35.64 43.31 0.21
CA THR A 233 -35.94 44.11 -0.99
C THR A 233 -37.34 44.74 -0.92
N LEU A 234 -38.32 44.04 -0.34
CA LEU A 234 -39.68 44.56 -0.17
C LEU A 234 -39.75 45.72 0.85
N GLU A 235 -38.92 45.69 1.89
CA GLU A 235 -38.88 46.72 2.92
C GLU A 235 -38.23 48.04 2.43
N SER A 236 -37.39 47.97 1.39
CA SER A 236 -36.73 49.15 0.79
C SER A 236 -37.50 49.83 -0.34
N GLY A 237 -38.63 49.28 -0.79
CA GLY A 237 -39.35 49.71 -2.01
C GLY A 237 -40.57 50.60 -1.80
N ASP A 238 -40.89 51.00 -0.56
CA ASP A 238 -42.09 51.79 -0.21
C ASP A 238 -41.68 53.07 0.53
N MET A 239 -41.00 53.99 -0.18
CA MET A 239 -40.69 55.37 0.21
C MET A 239 -40.54 56.22 -1.06
#